data_AF-A0A7L2Q3C2-F1
#
_entry.id   AF-A0A7L2Q3C2-F1
#
_cell.length_a   1.000
_cell.length_b   1.000
_cell.length_c   1.000
_cell.angle_alpha   90.00
_cell.angle_beta   90.00
_cell.angle_gamma   90.00
#
_symmetry.space_group_name_H-M   'P 1'
#
loop_
_entity.id
_entity.type
_entity.pdbx_description
1 polymer ?
#
loop_
_entity_poly.entity_id
_entity_poly.type
_entity_poly.pdbx_seq_one_letter_code
_entity_poly.pdbx_strand_id
1 'polypeptide(L)'
;MLGLDVCEAGGQLLELLWLALCYRDIMADKEGVTLSLEEEEEDADAALAYKTPEKKSLREIQELDPGDESLRKYKQALLGAIPAAVDASVPNVQVTKLTLMCEQAPGPITMDLTGDLEELRGRAFVLKEGVDYRVKVSFKVNREIVCGLRCLHLTYRRGRPVDRDVFMVGSYAPRAEEYEVVTPAEEAPRGWLARGSYRVRSLVTDDDKTEHLSWEWGLCIKKAWED
;
A
#
# COMPACT_ATOMS: atom_id res chain seq x y z
N MET A 1 -45.83 -9.96 18.02
CA MET A 1 -45.70 -9.23 16.75
C MET A 1 -44.24 -8.86 16.60
N LEU A 2 -43.57 -9.47 15.63
CA LEU A 2 -42.14 -9.33 15.37
C LEU A 2 -41.91 -7.99 14.67
N GLY A 3 -41.22 -7.06 15.33
CA GLY A 3 -40.67 -5.88 14.68
C GLY A 3 -39.37 -6.30 13.99
N LEU A 4 -39.44 -6.52 12.67
CA LEU A 4 -38.25 -6.67 11.84
C LEU A 4 -37.68 -5.28 11.59
N ASP A 5 -36.46 -5.09 12.07
CA ASP A 5 -35.67 -3.88 11.97
C ASP A 5 -35.28 -3.64 10.50
N VAL A 6 -35.89 -2.61 9.88
CA VAL A 6 -35.75 -2.31 8.45
C VAL A 6 -34.39 -1.64 8.14
N CYS A 7 -33.63 -1.21 9.16
CA CYS A 7 -32.33 -0.54 8.96
C CYS A 7 -31.16 -1.50 8.70
N GLU A 8 -31.15 -2.71 9.28
CA GLU A 8 -30.07 -3.70 9.05
C GLU A 8 -30.10 -4.32 7.65
N ALA A 9 -31.29 -4.49 7.08
CA ALA A 9 -31.48 -5.07 5.75
C ALA A 9 -31.00 -4.12 4.63
N GLY A 10 -31.08 -2.80 4.83
CA GLY A 10 -30.62 -1.80 3.86
C GLY A 10 -29.11 -1.76 3.69
N GLY A 11 -28.35 -1.89 4.79
CA GLY A 11 -26.89 -1.95 4.76
C GLY A 11 -26.36 -3.23 4.10
N GLN A 12 -26.98 -4.38 4.38
CA GLN A 12 -26.63 -5.65 3.74
C GLN A 12 -26.91 -5.66 2.23
N LEU A 13 -27.96 -4.97 1.77
CA LEU A 13 -28.27 -4.90 0.34
C LEU A 13 -27.30 -3.99 -0.42
N LEU A 14 -26.82 -2.91 0.22
CA LEU A 14 -25.78 -2.04 -0.33
C LEU A 14 -24.40 -2.72 -0.35
N GLU A 15 -24.03 -3.47 0.69
CA GLU A 15 -22.83 -4.32 0.64
C GLU A 15 -22.95 -5.41 -0.42
N LEU A 16 -24.11 -6.06 -0.58
CA LEU A 16 -24.31 -7.06 -1.62
C LEU A 16 -24.30 -6.44 -3.02
N LEU A 17 -24.79 -5.22 -3.19
CA LEU A 17 -24.70 -4.50 -4.46
C LEU A 17 -23.26 -4.07 -4.76
N TRP A 18 -22.52 -3.61 -3.74
CA TRP A 18 -21.10 -3.26 -3.85
C TRP A 18 -20.25 -4.49 -4.16
N LEU A 19 -20.43 -5.58 -3.41
CA LEU A 19 -19.82 -6.87 -3.70
C LEU A 19 -20.23 -7.39 -5.09
N ALA A 20 -21.47 -7.21 -5.53
CA ALA A 20 -21.91 -7.63 -6.86
C ALA A 20 -21.40 -6.73 -8.00
N LEU A 21 -21.16 -5.44 -7.74
CA LEU A 21 -20.54 -4.50 -8.67
C LEU A 21 -19.04 -4.74 -8.77
N CYS A 22 -18.33 -4.83 -7.64
CA CYS A 22 -16.94 -5.31 -7.58
C CYS A 22 -16.81 -6.68 -8.23
N TYR A 23 -17.75 -7.61 -7.99
CA TYR A 23 -17.75 -8.91 -8.64
C TYR A 23 -18.05 -8.80 -10.14
N ARG A 24 -18.87 -7.86 -10.62
CA ARG A 24 -19.12 -7.68 -12.07
C ARG A 24 -17.94 -7.08 -12.81
N ASP A 25 -17.23 -6.14 -12.19
CA ASP A 25 -16.01 -5.56 -12.76
C ASP A 25 -14.87 -6.60 -12.74
N ILE A 26 -14.84 -7.50 -11.74
CA ILE A 26 -13.89 -8.63 -11.66
C ILE A 26 -14.27 -9.82 -12.57
N MET A 27 -15.57 -9.99 -12.92
CA MET A 27 -16.07 -11.19 -13.63
C MET A 27 -16.15 -11.04 -15.15
N ALA A 28 -15.68 -9.93 -15.70
CA ALA A 28 -15.65 -9.68 -17.13
C ALA A 28 -14.29 -10.02 -17.76
N ASP A 29 -13.63 -11.13 -17.39
CA ASP A 29 -12.80 -11.82 -18.37
C ASP A 29 -12.61 -13.31 -18.08
N LYS A 30 -13.30 -14.12 -18.88
CA LYS A 30 -13.01 -15.54 -19.05
C LYS A 30 -11.90 -15.61 -20.10
N GLU A 31 -10.64 -15.65 -19.67
CA GLU A 31 -9.52 -16.43 -20.25
C GLU A 31 -8.24 -16.09 -19.46
N GLY A 32 -8.01 -16.74 -18.31
CA GLY A 32 -6.66 -16.91 -17.75
C GLY A 32 -5.75 -15.67 -17.62
N VAL A 33 -6.29 -14.47 -17.45
CA VAL A 33 -5.50 -13.25 -17.27
C VAL A 33 -4.99 -13.22 -15.82
N THR A 34 -3.68 -13.30 -15.66
CA THR A 34 -3.01 -12.74 -14.48
C THR A 34 -3.43 -11.29 -14.40
N LEU A 35 -4.34 -10.94 -13.47
CA LEU A 35 -4.55 -9.55 -13.04
C LEU A 35 -3.18 -9.01 -12.63
N SER A 36 -2.51 -8.34 -13.57
CA SER A 36 -1.22 -7.72 -13.33
C SER A 36 -1.52 -6.40 -12.64
N LEU A 37 -0.83 -6.15 -11.53
CA LEU A 37 -1.09 -5.00 -10.66
C LEU A 37 -0.94 -3.65 -11.38
N GLU A 38 -0.20 -3.67 -12.49
CA GLU A 38 0.23 -2.54 -13.29
C GLU A 38 -0.82 -2.11 -14.32
N GLU A 39 -1.60 -3.03 -14.91
CA GLU A 39 -2.54 -2.74 -16.01
C GLU A 39 -3.71 -1.83 -15.60
N GLU A 40 -4.41 -2.15 -14.51
CA GLU A 40 -5.55 -1.33 -14.05
C GLU A 40 -5.13 0.04 -13.51
N GLU A 41 -3.88 0.20 -13.04
CA GLU A 41 -3.39 1.50 -12.59
C GLU A 41 -3.00 2.40 -13.77
N GLU A 42 -2.44 1.83 -14.83
CA GLU A 42 -2.25 2.57 -16.09
C GLU A 42 -3.59 3.14 -16.60
N ASP A 43 -4.68 2.39 -16.47
CA ASP A 43 -6.02 2.86 -16.82
C ASP A 43 -6.49 4.03 -15.93
N ALA A 44 -6.20 4.00 -14.64
CA ALA A 44 -6.53 5.09 -13.71
C ALA A 44 -5.73 6.37 -13.99
N ASP A 45 -4.41 6.24 -14.20
CA ASP A 45 -3.54 7.36 -14.56
C ASP A 45 -3.92 7.94 -15.93
N ALA A 46 -4.28 7.08 -16.89
CA ALA A 46 -4.77 7.50 -18.21
C ALA A 46 -6.10 8.27 -18.11
N ALA A 47 -7.02 7.84 -17.24
CA ALA A 47 -8.27 8.55 -16.99
C ALA A 47 -8.05 9.95 -16.39
N LEU A 48 -7.00 10.11 -15.57
CA LEU A 48 -6.62 11.38 -14.94
C LEU A 48 -5.64 12.21 -15.79
N ALA A 49 -5.20 11.69 -16.94
CA ALA A 49 -4.17 12.28 -17.78
C ALA A 49 -2.87 12.64 -17.02
N TYR A 50 -2.53 11.87 -15.99
CA TYR A 50 -1.28 12.03 -15.25
C TYR A 50 -0.09 11.68 -16.15
N LYS A 51 1.03 12.39 -15.96
CA LYS A 51 2.27 12.15 -16.71
C LYS A 51 3.44 12.10 -15.73
N THR A 52 4.13 10.96 -15.73
CA THR A 52 5.39 10.77 -15.00
C THR A 52 6.37 11.90 -15.31
N PRO A 53 7.02 12.50 -14.29
CA PRO A 53 8.02 13.53 -14.50
C PRO A 53 9.24 13.00 -15.27
N GLU A 54 9.95 13.91 -15.95
CA GLU A 54 11.24 13.56 -16.58
C GLU A 54 12.27 13.20 -15.51
N LYS A 55 12.99 12.10 -15.73
CA LYS A 55 14.07 11.65 -14.83
C LYS A 55 15.18 12.69 -14.76
N LYS A 56 15.47 13.16 -13.55
CA LYS A 56 16.62 14.00 -13.22
C LYS A 56 17.26 13.50 -11.95
N SER A 57 18.59 13.41 -11.95
CA SER A 57 19.36 13.07 -10.77
C SER A 57 19.31 14.18 -9.73
N LEU A 58 19.54 13.81 -8.47
CA LEU A 58 19.64 14.73 -7.35
C LEU A 58 20.68 15.83 -7.62
N ARG A 59 21.82 15.47 -8.22
CA ARG A 59 22.90 16.42 -8.56
C ARG A 59 22.45 17.43 -9.61
N GLU A 60 21.82 16.97 -10.69
CA GLU A 60 21.28 17.87 -11.72
C GLU A 60 20.26 18.83 -11.10
N ILE A 61 19.38 18.33 -10.22
CA ILE A 61 18.40 19.18 -9.53
C ILE A 61 19.10 20.26 -8.69
N GLN A 62 20.20 19.93 -8.01
CA GLN A 62 20.96 20.91 -7.23
C GLN A 62 21.66 21.96 -8.10
N GLU A 63 22.17 21.57 -9.27
CA GLU A 63 22.94 22.43 -10.17
C GLU A 63 22.06 23.31 -11.07
N LEU A 64 20.76 23.02 -11.18
CA LEU A 64 19.81 23.89 -11.88
C LEU A 64 19.74 25.27 -11.21
N ASP A 65 19.65 26.33 -12.02
CA ASP A 65 19.40 27.71 -11.59
C ASP A 65 20.36 28.23 -10.49
N PRO A 66 21.69 28.12 -10.66
CA PRO A 66 22.64 28.42 -9.60
C PRO A 66 22.66 29.90 -9.18
N GLY A 67 22.18 30.78 -10.07
CA GLY A 67 22.05 32.22 -9.83
C GLY A 67 20.80 32.63 -9.06
N ASP A 68 19.85 31.72 -8.83
CA ASP A 68 18.58 32.01 -8.15
C ASP A 68 18.65 31.62 -6.67
N GLU A 69 18.73 32.63 -5.80
CA GLU A 69 18.79 32.42 -4.35
C GLU A 69 17.50 31.77 -3.80
N SER A 70 16.34 32.09 -4.37
CA SER A 70 15.05 31.58 -3.92
C SER A 70 14.91 30.09 -4.21
N LEU A 71 15.29 29.66 -5.42
CA LEU A 71 15.28 28.26 -5.81
C LEU A 71 16.32 27.44 -5.04
N ARG A 72 17.48 28.02 -4.72
CA ARG A 72 18.47 27.37 -3.85
C ARG A 72 17.93 27.12 -2.45
N LYS A 73 17.25 28.09 -1.83
CA LYS A 73 16.60 27.93 -0.52
C LYS A 73 15.47 26.90 -0.58
N TYR A 74 14.68 26.92 -1.65
CA TYR A 74 13.60 25.95 -1.87
C TYR A 74 14.12 24.51 -1.95
N LYS A 75 15.16 24.27 -2.76
CA LYS A 75 15.82 22.96 -2.87
C LYS A 75 16.39 22.52 -1.52
N GLN A 76 17.04 23.42 -0.79
CA GLN A 76 17.57 23.10 0.54
C GLN A 76 16.47 22.72 1.53
N ALA A 77 15.31 23.40 1.49
CA ALA A 77 14.19 23.09 2.37
C ALA A 77 13.57 21.71 2.09
N LEU A 78 13.53 21.29 0.82
CA LEU A 78 12.98 19.99 0.42
C LEU A 78 13.97 18.83 0.60
N LEU A 79 15.21 19.02 0.17
CA LEU A 79 16.23 17.97 0.14
C LEU A 79 16.94 17.82 1.49
N GLY A 80 16.95 18.87 2.30
CA GLY A 80 17.65 18.87 3.59
C GLY A 80 19.14 18.56 3.45
N ALA A 81 19.68 17.85 4.45
CA ALA A 81 21.04 17.35 4.41
C ALA A 81 21.08 16.02 3.65
N ILE A 82 21.69 16.05 2.47
CA ILE A 82 21.85 14.84 1.64
C ILE A 82 22.86 13.91 2.32
N PRO A 83 22.53 12.62 2.51
CA PRO A 83 23.45 11.65 3.06
C PRO A 83 24.75 11.56 2.28
N ALA A 84 25.86 11.26 2.97
CA ALA A 84 27.11 10.91 2.31
C ALA A 84 26.89 9.69 1.39
N ALA A 85 27.74 9.55 0.37
CA ALA A 85 27.63 8.49 -0.63
C ALA A 85 27.38 7.12 0.01
N VAL A 86 26.17 6.58 -0.23
CA VAL A 86 25.79 5.23 0.18
C VAL A 86 26.39 4.24 -0.81
N ASP A 87 26.81 3.07 -0.32
CA ASP A 87 27.31 1.98 -1.16
C ASP A 87 26.32 1.69 -2.31
N ALA A 88 26.85 1.54 -3.53
CA ALA A 88 26.07 1.24 -4.72
C ALA A 88 25.36 -0.12 -4.63
N SER A 89 25.81 -1.02 -3.74
CA SER A 89 25.15 -2.30 -3.47
C SER A 89 23.79 -2.13 -2.77
N VAL A 90 23.53 -0.97 -2.16
CA VAL A 90 22.28 -0.70 -1.45
C VAL A 90 21.22 -0.16 -2.44
N PRO A 91 20.02 -0.76 -2.48
CA PRO A 91 18.96 -0.29 -3.37
C PRO A 91 18.51 1.14 -2.98
N ASN A 92 17.96 1.88 -3.95
CA ASN A 92 17.60 3.27 -3.69
C ASN A 92 16.49 3.38 -2.64
N VAL A 93 15.47 2.53 -2.75
CA VAL A 93 14.40 2.40 -1.76
C VAL A 93 14.57 1.08 -1.02
N GLN A 94 14.47 1.11 0.31
CA GLN A 94 14.43 -0.07 1.17
C GLN A 94 13.18 -0.01 2.01
N VAL A 95 12.19 -0.84 1.70
CA VAL A 95 11.01 -0.99 2.55
C VAL A 95 11.38 -1.90 3.71
N THR A 96 11.26 -1.43 4.94
CA THR A 96 11.76 -2.15 6.11
C THR A 96 10.65 -2.81 6.90
N LYS A 97 9.47 -2.16 7.02
CA LYS A 97 8.38 -2.64 7.85
C LYS A 97 7.02 -2.23 7.28
N LEU A 98 6.05 -3.10 7.48
CA LEU A 98 4.63 -2.77 7.38
C LEU A 98 3.97 -3.05 8.73
N THR A 99 3.24 -2.08 9.27
CA THR A 99 2.54 -2.20 10.55
C THR A 99 1.06 -1.91 10.38
N LEU A 100 0.20 -2.84 10.80
CA LEU A 100 -1.23 -2.59 10.97
C LEU A 100 -1.43 -1.95 12.35
N MET A 101 -1.72 -0.66 12.34
CA MET A 101 -2.02 0.15 13.51
C MET A 101 -3.50 0.01 13.85
N CYS A 102 -3.82 -0.68 14.95
CA CYS A 102 -5.17 -0.78 15.46
C CYS A 102 -5.14 -0.64 16.99
N GLU A 103 -5.81 0.39 17.52
CA GLU A 103 -5.82 0.65 18.98
C GLU A 103 -6.49 -0.47 19.78
N GLN A 104 -7.39 -1.22 19.13
CA GLN A 104 -8.11 -2.32 19.75
C GLN A 104 -7.31 -3.64 19.71
N ALA A 105 -6.19 -3.70 19.00
CA ALA A 105 -5.38 -4.90 18.91
C ALA A 105 -4.65 -5.17 20.24
N PRO A 106 -4.54 -6.45 20.66
CA PRO A 106 -3.86 -6.81 21.91
C PRO A 106 -2.34 -6.57 21.87
N GLY A 107 -1.76 -6.39 20.67
CA GLY A 107 -0.34 -6.14 20.48
C GLY A 107 -0.04 -5.60 19.08
N PRO A 108 1.21 -5.21 18.82
CA PRO A 108 1.61 -4.66 17.53
C PRO A 108 1.53 -5.74 16.44
N ILE A 109 0.89 -5.41 15.32
CA ILE A 109 0.82 -6.25 14.13
C ILE A 109 1.83 -5.69 13.13
N THR A 110 3.08 -6.13 13.23
CA THR A 110 4.19 -5.65 12.40
C THR A 110 4.85 -6.79 11.64
N MET A 111 5.09 -6.55 10.35
CA MET A 111 5.91 -7.37 9.47
C MET A 111 7.28 -6.72 9.35
N ASP A 112 8.33 -7.50 9.62
CA ASP A 112 9.70 -7.13 9.28
C ASP A 112 9.97 -7.57 7.84
N LEU A 113 10.22 -6.60 6.97
CA LEU A 113 10.43 -6.79 5.53
C LEU A 113 11.92 -6.83 5.16
N THR A 114 12.81 -6.75 6.15
CA THR A 114 14.26 -6.87 5.96
C THR A 114 14.78 -8.30 6.14
N GLY A 115 13.94 -9.17 6.72
CA GLY A 115 14.24 -10.58 6.98
C GLY A 115 13.80 -11.53 5.86
N ASP A 116 13.53 -12.78 6.22
CA ASP A 116 13.03 -13.79 5.28
C ASP A 116 11.54 -13.59 5.00
N LEU A 117 11.22 -13.17 3.78
CA LEU A 117 9.85 -12.93 3.32
C LEU A 117 9.03 -14.23 3.19
N GLU A 118 9.67 -15.40 3.08
CA GLU A 118 8.95 -16.67 3.02
C GLU A 118 8.32 -17.03 4.38
N GLU A 119 8.91 -16.58 5.50
CA GLU A 119 8.28 -16.73 6.82
C GLU A 119 6.97 -15.93 6.91
N LEU A 120 6.89 -14.77 6.24
CA LEU A 120 5.68 -13.97 6.18
C LEU A 120 4.58 -14.65 5.35
N ARG A 121 4.95 -15.34 4.28
CA ARG A 121 4.00 -16.11 3.43
C ARG A 121 3.28 -17.19 4.24
N GLY A 122 3.99 -17.84 5.17
CA GLY A 122 3.44 -18.86 6.07
C GLY A 122 2.68 -18.30 7.26
N ARG A 123 2.84 -17.02 7.58
CA ARG A 123 2.24 -16.37 8.75
C ARG A 123 0.89 -15.74 8.41
N ALA A 124 -0.08 -15.95 9.29
CA ALA A 124 -1.38 -15.29 9.22
C ALA A 124 -1.55 -14.31 10.38
N PHE A 125 -1.83 -13.04 10.07
CA PHE A 125 -2.15 -12.00 11.04
C PHE A 125 -3.66 -11.96 11.27
N VAL A 126 -4.09 -11.91 12.53
CA VAL A 126 -5.51 -11.83 12.88
C VAL A 126 -5.92 -10.36 12.93
N LEU A 127 -7.03 -10.03 12.27
CA LEU A 127 -7.69 -8.73 12.35
C LEU A 127 -9.14 -8.96 12.79
N LYS A 128 -9.55 -8.29 13.87
CA LYS A 128 -10.93 -8.36 14.33
C LYS A 128 -11.85 -7.63 13.35
N GLU A 129 -12.98 -8.22 13.02
CA GLU A 129 -13.98 -7.60 12.14
C GLU A 129 -14.52 -6.29 12.71
N GLY A 130 -14.72 -5.28 11.86
CA GLY A 130 -15.36 -4.02 12.23
C GLY A 130 -14.52 -3.10 13.12
N VAL A 131 -13.22 -3.33 13.23
CA VAL A 131 -12.30 -2.41 13.89
C VAL A 131 -11.70 -1.45 12.88
N ASP A 132 -11.47 -0.21 13.32
CA ASP A 132 -10.66 0.73 12.56
C ASP A 132 -9.19 0.35 12.64
N TYR A 133 -8.51 0.40 11.50
CA TYR A 133 -7.08 0.22 11.39
C TYR A 133 -6.48 1.24 10.42
N ARG A 134 -5.16 1.40 10.52
CA ARG A 134 -4.34 2.12 9.54
C ARG A 134 -3.14 1.26 9.19
N VAL A 135 -2.64 1.42 7.98
CA VAL A 135 -1.39 0.78 7.55
C VAL A 135 -0.28 1.82 7.65
N LYS A 136 0.82 1.46 8.31
CA LYS A 136 2.04 2.25 8.35
C LYS A 136 3.14 1.55 7.58
N VAL A 137 3.64 2.20 6.53
CA VAL A 137 4.78 1.75 5.74
C VAL A 137 6.03 2.50 6.22
N SER A 138 7.08 1.76 6.55
CA SER A 138 8.38 2.29 6.97
C SER A 138 9.43 1.95 5.92
N PHE A 139 10.16 2.96 5.43
CA PHE A 139 11.10 2.79 4.33
C PHE A 139 12.21 3.83 4.34
N LYS A 140 13.33 3.51 3.69
CA LYS A 140 14.49 4.40 3.53
C LYS A 140 14.72 4.73 2.06
N VAL A 141 15.08 5.99 1.80
CA VAL A 141 15.54 6.46 0.49
C VAL A 141 17.03 6.83 0.61
N ASN A 142 17.87 6.21 -0.21
CA ASN A 142 19.31 6.17 0.01
C ASN A 142 20.12 7.09 -0.93
N ARG A 143 19.77 7.19 -2.22
CA ARG A 143 20.67 7.79 -3.23
C ARG A 143 20.00 8.87 -4.09
N GLU A 144 18.86 8.57 -4.67
CA GLU A 144 18.12 9.43 -5.61
C GLU A 144 16.69 9.67 -5.10
N ILE A 145 16.08 10.76 -5.57
CA ILE A 145 14.66 11.04 -5.28
C ILE A 145 13.82 9.91 -5.88
N VAL A 146 12.87 9.40 -5.10
CA VAL A 146 11.82 8.52 -5.62
C VAL A 146 10.56 9.34 -5.88
N CYS A 147 9.96 9.16 -7.05
CA CYS A 147 8.76 9.89 -7.48
C CYS A 147 7.55 8.96 -7.49
N GLY A 148 6.46 9.38 -6.85
CA GLY A 148 5.20 8.63 -6.89
C GLY A 148 5.30 7.23 -6.29
N LEU A 149 6.05 7.07 -5.20
CA LEU A 149 6.10 5.82 -4.47
C LEU A 149 4.66 5.43 -4.07
N ARG A 150 4.28 4.19 -4.32
CA ARG A 150 2.95 3.65 -4.04
C ARG A 150 3.04 2.23 -3.51
N CYS A 151 2.08 1.87 -2.66
CA CYS A 151 1.95 0.53 -2.10
C CYS A 151 0.64 -0.07 -2.57
N LEU A 152 0.73 -1.23 -3.22
CA LEU A 152 -0.40 -1.96 -3.78
C LEU A 152 -0.63 -3.21 -2.93
N HIS A 153 -1.89 -3.52 -2.68
CA HIS A 153 -2.33 -4.73 -2.01
C HIS A 153 -3.38 -5.42 -2.87
N LEU A 154 -3.14 -6.69 -3.17
CA LEU A 154 -4.11 -7.55 -3.85
C LEU A 154 -4.49 -8.68 -2.92
N THR A 155 -5.75 -8.67 -2.54
CA THR A 155 -6.31 -9.57 -1.54
C THR A 155 -7.01 -10.73 -2.23
N TYR A 156 -6.61 -11.95 -1.88
CA TYR A 156 -7.15 -13.18 -2.42
C TYR A 156 -7.89 -13.96 -1.35
N ARG A 157 -9.02 -14.55 -1.75
CA ARG A 157 -9.77 -15.51 -0.94
C ARG A 157 -10.00 -16.78 -1.73
N ARG A 158 -9.56 -17.92 -1.19
CA ARG A 158 -9.64 -19.25 -1.84
C ARG A 158 -9.05 -19.24 -3.26
N GLY A 159 -7.92 -18.55 -3.44
CA GLY A 159 -7.21 -18.45 -4.71
C GLY A 159 -7.82 -17.51 -5.75
N ARG A 160 -8.89 -16.78 -5.42
CA ARG A 160 -9.49 -15.77 -6.29
C ARG A 160 -9.23 -14.36 -5.74
N PRO A 161 -8.89 -13.38 -6.58
CA PRO A 161 -8.82 -11.99 -6.14
C PRO A 161 -10.21 -11.54 -5.73
N VAL A 162 -10.29 -10.82 -4.61
CA VAL A 162 -11.55 -10.31 -4.05
C VAL A 162 -11.53 -8.82 -3.80
N ASP A 163 -10.34 -8.23 -3.76
CA ASP A 163 -10.16 -6.83 -3.42
C ASP A 163 -8.75 -6.37 -3.83
N ARG A 164 -8.64 -5.10 -4.22
CA ARG A 164 -7.40 -4.44 -4.68
C ARG A 164 -7.37 -3.03 -4.14
N ASP A 165 -6.32 -2.73 -3.39
CA ASP A 165 -6.07 -1.41 -2.84
C ASP A 165 -4.76 -0.84 -3.36
N VAL A 166 -4.78 0.45 -3.68
CA VAL A 166 -3.61 1.22 -4.07
C VAL A 166 -3.51 2.43 -3.16
N PHE A 167 -2.39 2.54 -2.47
CA PHE A 167 -2.08 3.67 -1.61
C PHE A 167 -0.91 4.47 -2.18
N MET A 168 -1.20 5.69 -2.63
CA MET A 168 -0.16 6.66 -3.01
C MET A 168 0.59 7.11 -1.76
N VAL A 169 1.87 6.74 -1.67
CA VAL A 169 2.75 7.14 -0.57
C VAL A 169 3.28 8.55 -0.85
N GLY A 170 3.83 8.79 -2.05
CA GLY A 170 4.29 10.10 -2.51
C GLY A 170 5.76 10.12 -2.98
N SER A 171 6.34 11.32 -3.09
CA SER A 171 7.73 11.50 -3.54
C SER A 171 8.66 11.87 -2.40
N TYR A 172 9.83 11.25 -2.34
CA TYR A 172 10.74 11.34 -1.19
C TYR A 172 12.19 11.53 -1.61
N ALA A 173 12.87 12.45 -0.95
CA ALA A 173 14.30 12.67 -1.12
C ALA A 173 15.13 11.69 -0.28
N PRO A 174 16.41 11.47 -0.63
CA PRO A 174 17.31 10.69 0.21
C PRO A 174 17.55 11.35 1.56
N ARG A 175 17.47 10.57 2.65
CA ARG A 175 17.86 11.02 3.99
C ARG A 175 18.37 9.84 4.84
N ALA A 176 19.09 10.16 5.91
CA ALA A 176 19.67 9.12 6.79
C ALA A 176 18.59 8.36 7.58
N GLU A 177 17.55 9.07 7.99
CA GLU A 177 16.42 8.58 8.80
C GLU A 177 15.35 7.91 7.96
N GLU A 178 14.65 6.94 8.55
CA GLU A 178 13.54 6.25 7.93
C GLU A 178 12.32 7.18 7.76
N TYR A 179 11.61 7.04 6.64
CA TYR A 179 10.29 7.61 6.43
C TYR A 179 9.22 6.68 6.99
N GLU A 180 8.21 7.27 7.61
CA GLU A 180 6.99 6.57 8.03
C GLU A 180 5.79 7.28 7.41
N VAL A 181 4.96 6.52 6.72
CA VAL A 181 3.73 7.04 6.10
C VAL A 181 2.57 6.16 6.54
N VAL A 182 1.49 6.82 6.96
CA VAL A 182 0.31 6.16 7.52
C VAL A 182 -0.87 6.40 6.58
N THR A 183 -1.57 5.34 6.21
CA THR A 183 -2.79 5.44 5.42
C THR A 183 -3.91 6.13 6.20
N PRO A 184 -4.95 6.63 5.51
CA PRO A 184 -6.22 6.94 6.14
C PRO A 184 -6.76 5.76 6.96
N ALA A 185 -7.66 6.05 7.90
CA ALA A 185 -8.33 5.01 8.65
C ALA A 185 -9.31 4.24 7.75
N GLU A 186 -9.25 2.92 7.85
CA GLU A 186 -10.14 1.97 7.17
C GLU A 186 -10.81 1.07 8.20
N GLU A 187 -12.03 0.64 7.91
CA GLU A 187 -12.76 -0.29 8.77
C GLU A 187 -12.63 -1.72 8.23
N ALA A 188 -12.21 -2.66 9.09
CA ALA A 188 -12.15 -4.07 8.70
C ALA A 188 -13.55 -4.62 8.36
N PRO A 189 -13.71 -5.41 7.29
CA PRO A 189 -15.03 -5.84 6.84
C PRO A 189 -15.71 -6.73 7.88
N ARG A 190 -17.04 -6.66 7.96
CA ARG A 190 -17.86 -7.30 8.98
C ARG A 190 -18.69 -8.46 8.42
N GLY A 191 -19.04 -9.39 9.30
CA GLY A 191 -20.06 -10.39 9.03
C GLY A 191 -19.53 -11.75 8.60
N TRP A 192 -20.42 -12.74 8.64
CA TRP A 192 -20.04 -14.15 8.46
C TRP A 192 -19.42 -14.47 7.10
N LEU A 193 -19.76 -13.68 6.06
CA LEU A 193 -19.20 -13.81 4.73
C LEU A 193 -17.78 -13.25 4.62
N ALA A 194 -17.46 -12.18 5.36
CA ALA A 194 -16.15 -11.54 5.38
C ALA A 194 -15.17 -12.23 6.32
N ARG A 195 -15.65 -12.95 7.33
CA ARG A 195 -14.75 -13.73 8.20
C ARG A 195 -14.06 -14.87 7.43
N GLY A 196 -12.80 -15.11 7.74
CA GLY A 196 -12.01 -16.19 7.17
C GLY A 196 -10.57 -15.81 6.85
N SER A 197 -9.89 -16.69 6.11
CA SER A 197 -8.49 -16.53 5.73
C SER A 197 -8.36 -15.95 4.32
N TYR A 198 -7.45 -15.00 4.21
CA TYR A 198 -7.09 -14.26 3.02
C TYR A 198 -5.58 -14.36 2.82
N ARG A 199 -5.16 -14.26 1.56
CA ARG A 199 -3.76 -14.08 1.20
C ARG A 199 -3.64 -12.71 0.55
N VAL A 200 -2.75 -11.88 1.08
CA VAL A 200 -2.48 -10.56 0.53
C VAL A 200 -1.13 -10.64 -0.18
N ARG A 201 -1.09 -10.19 -1.42
CA ARG A 201 0.15 -9.91 -2.14
C ARG A 201 0.37 -8.41 -2.13
N SER A 202 1.49 -7.98 -1.58
CA SER A 202 1.86 -6.57 -1.46
C SER A 202 3.01 -6.25 -2.40
N LEU A 203 2.96 -5.08 -3.03
CA LEU A 203 3.99 -4.55 -3.92
C LEU A 203 4.24 -3.09 -3.57
N VAL A 204 5.50 -2.68 -3.48
CA VAL A 204 5.90 -1.27 -3.44
C VAL A 204 6.61 -0.95 -4.75
N THR A 205 6.08 0.03 -5.46
CA THR A 205 6.57 0.50 -6.78
C THR A 205 6.50 2.02 -6.86
N ASP A 206 6.90 2.60 -7.99
CA ASP A 206 6.95 4.04 -8.21
C ASP A 206 6.54 4.43 -9.65
N ASP A 207 6.58 5.72 -9.97
CA ASP A 207 6.24 6.23 -11.32
C ASP A 207 7.16 5.68 -12.42
N ASP A 208 8.36 5.22 -12.03
CA ASP A 208 9.34 4.62 -12.92
C ASP A 208 9.10 3.12 -13.16
N LYS A 209 8.04 2.57 -12.56
CA LYS A 209 7.68 1.14 -12.58
C LYS A 209 8.77 0.25 -11.98
N THR A 210 9.54 0.79 -11.04
CA THR A 210 10.57 0.01 -10.33
C THR A 210 9.92 -0.79 -9.22
N GLU A 211 9.93 -2.12 -9.30
CA GLU A 211 9.56 -2.98 -8.19
C GLU A 211 10.63 -2.86 -7.07
N HIS A 212 10.30 -2.17 -5.98
CA HIS A 212 11.19 -2.00 -4.84
C HIS A 212 11.10 -3.16 -3.86
N LEU A 213 9.90 -3.69 -3.64
CA LEU A 213 9.67 -4.88 -2.81
C LEU A 213 8.32 -5.53 -3.14
N SER A 214 8.30 -6.86 -3.22
CA SER A 214 7.10 -7.67 -3.40
C SER A 214 7.11 -8.81 -2.39
N TRP A 215 6.00 -9.02 -1.69
CA TRP A 215 5.87 -10.09 -0.69
C TRP A 215 4.43 -10.57 -0.54
N GLU A 216 4.26 -11.74 0.05
CA GLU A 216 2.95 -12.33 0.36
C GLU A 216 2.81 -12.57 1.85
N TRP A 217 1.60 -12.43 2.37
CA TRP A 217 1.29 -12.68 3.77
C TRP A 217 -0.17 -13.09 3.96
N GLY A 218 -0.46 -13.75 5.09
CA GLY A 218 -1.81 -14.17 5.45
C GLY A 218 -2.53 -13.13 6.30
N LEU A 219 -3.82 -12.89 6.01
CA LEU A 219 -4.73 -12.12 6.85
C LEU A 219 -5.91 -13.00 7.26
N CYS A 220 -6.29 -12.96 8.53
CA CYS A 220 -7.43 -13.71 9.04
C CYS A 220 -8.42 -12.79 9.75
N ILE A 221 -9.60 -12.63 9.16
CA ILE A 221 -10.67 -11.80 9.71
C ILE A 221 -11.52 -12.65 10.65
N LYS A 222 -11.54 -12.28 11.93
CA LYS A 222 -12.21 -13.02 13.01
C LYS A 222 -13.17 -12.15 13.81
N LYS A 223 -14.04 -12.77 14.61
CA LYS A 223 -15.00 -12.05 15.46
C LYS A 223 -14.31 -11.44 16.69
N ALA A 224 -13.31 -12.11 17.23
CA ALA A 224 -12.41 -11.60 18.27
C ALA A 224 -10.94 -11.83 17.91
N TRP A 225 -10.03 -11.16 18.62
CA TRP A 225 -8.59 -11.23 18.39
C TRP A 225 -7.95 -12.57 18.81
N GLU A 226 -8.54 -13.25 19.79
CA GLU A 226 -8.04 -14.51 20.37
C GLU A 226 -8.78 -15.75 19.87
N ASP A 227 -9.72 -15.58 18.93
CA ASP A 227 -10.38 -16.70 18.24
C ASP A 227 -9.39 -17.46 17.33
#